data_AF-A0A969HY98-F1
#
_entry.id   AF-A0A969HY98-F1
#
_cell.length_a   1.000
_cell.length_b   1.000
_cell.length_c   1.000
_cell.angle_alpha   90.00
_cell.angle_beta   90.00
_cell.angle_gamma   90.00
#
_symmetry.space_group_name_H-M   'P 1'
#
loop_
_entity.id
_entity.type
_entity.pdbx_description
1 polymer ?
#
loop_
_entity_poly.entity_id
_entity_poly.type
_entity_poly.pdbx_seq_one_letter_code
_entity_poly.pdbx_strand_id
1 'polypeptide(L)'
;DGHAPRHELTGSSVLQELALRYVIPVRDIALEKLEFTGAAREEELGDTLSQRFELGSGLTQVGGSWQRSLFLRLSNETTTLPATADMPERRDTQFLIIPGISFATLPSYVLGDKLRPYSIFAELRGSPSTFGSDASFLQLRVQAERLINLGPRWSLRLRTELGSSWVDDPAKLPASQRFFAGGDRSVRGFALNSLSPKDDESNSIGGRNLLTGSVELERALPRNFGVAAFYDIGNAFDDFGDPLESAAGLGLRYHIAVASLGVDVAQPLSVSGSPRLHLYISTLF
;
A
#
# COMPACT_ATOMS: atom_id res chain seq x y z
N ASP A 1 -20.87 -20.38 18.08
CA ASP A 1 -20.95 -19.71 16.77
C ASP A 1 -19.91 -18.60 16.71
N GLY A 2 -18.74 -18.86 16.12
CA GLY A 2 -17.55 -17.98 16.18
C GLY A 2 -17.59 -16.75 15.27
N HIS A 3 -18.77 -16.21 15.01
CA HIS A 3 -18.97 -15.05 14.15
C HIS A 3 -18.43 -13.80 14.84
N ALA A 4 -17.79 -12.92 14.08
CA ALA A 4 -17.17 -11.73 14.65
C ALA A 4 -17.44 -10.49 13.79
N PRO A 5 -18.24 -9.52 14.27
CA PRO A 5 -18.29 -8.20 13.67
C PRO A 5 -17.05 -7.38 14.08
N ARG A 6 -16.55 -6.56 13.15
CA ARG A 6 -15.49 -5.58 13.39
C ARG A 6 -15.84 -4.26 12.72
N HIS A 7 -15.47 -3.19 13.39
CA HIS A 7 -15.68 -1.82 12.94
C HIS A 7 -14.34 -1.10 13.01
N GLU A 8 -13.97 -0.42 11.95
CA GLU A 8 -12.72 0.33 11.84
C GLU A 8 -13.02 1.73 11.33
N LEU A 9 -12.43 2.72 12.01
CA LEU A 9 -12.53 4.13 11.67
C LEU A 9 -11.12 4.66 11.50
N THR A 10 -10.84 5.27 10.36
CA THR A 10 -9.56 5.91 10.08
C THR A 10 -9.81 7.35 9.69
N GLY A 11 -9.01 8.27 10.25
CA GLY A 11 -9.11 9.69 9.97
C GLY A 11 -7.74 10.33 9.93
N SER A 12 -7.47 11.08 8.87
CA SER A 12 -6.30 11.91 8.65
C SER A 12 -6.67 13.03 7.69
N SER A 13 -5.74 13.94 7.40
CA SER A 13 -5.96 15.00 6.41
C SER A 13 -6.13 14.48 4.98
N VAL A 14 -5.62 13.28 4.68
CA VAL A 14 -5.58 12.70 3.32
C VAL A 14 -6.45 11.46 3.15
N LEU A 15 -7.01 10.93 4.25
CA LEU A 15 -7.80 9.70 4.26
C LEU A 15 -8.83 9.73 5.37
N GLN A 16 -10.08 9.47 5.02
CA GLN A 16 -11.19 9.21 5.93
C GLN A 16 -11.84 7.89 5.52
N GLU A 17 -11.99 6.94 6.46
CA GLU A 17 -12.58 5.63 6.18
C GLU A 17 -13.46 5.16 7.34
N LEU A 18 -14.61 4.59 6.95
CA LEU A 18 -15.43 3.73 7.80
C LEU A 18 -15.52 2.36 7.14
N ALA A 19 -15.01 1.33 7.82
CA ALA A 19 -15.08 -0.05 7.38
C ALA A 19 -15.82 -0.94 8.38
N LEU A 20 -16.73 -1.75 7.84
CA LEU A 20 -17.49 -2.77 8.54
C LEU A 20 -17.08 -4.13 8.00
N ARG A 21 -16.69 -5.05 8.88
CA ARG A 21 -16.32 -6.42 8.50
C ARG A 21 -17.11 -7.41 9.31
N TYR A 22 -17.61 -8.45 8.65
CA TYR A 22 -18.29 -9.57 9.28
C TYR A 22 -17.60 -10.86 8.90
N VAL A 23 -17.01 -11.52 9.90
CA VAL A 23 -16.23 -12.75 9.71
C VAL A 23 -17.02 -13.95 10.18
N ILE A 24 -17.15 -14.94 9.30
CA ILE A 24 -17.78 -16.23 9.54
C ILE A 24 -16.70 -17.31 9.43
N PRO A 25 -16.36 -18.00 10.52
CA PRO A 25 -15.50 -19.17 10.44
C PRO A 25 -16.21 -20.28 9.64
N VAL A 26 -15.52 -20.89 8.69
CA VAL A 26 -16.09 -21.94 7.85
C VAL A 26 -15.27 -23.21 8.06
N ARG A 27 -15.91 -24.38 8.17
CA ARG A 27 -15.23 -25.67 8.39
C ARG A 27 -14.28 -25.65 9.59
N ASP A 28 -12.98 -25.50 9.35
CA ASP A 28 -11.98 -25.36 10.40
C ASP A 28 -11.82 -23.89 10.76
N ILE A 29 -12.31 -23.55 11.96
CA ILE A 29 -12.32 -22.19 12.53
C ILE A 29 -10.91 -21.56 12.53
N ALA A 30 -9.86 -22.37 12.62
CA ALA A 30 -8.48 -21.90 12.62
C ALA A 30 -7.94 -21.61 11.21
N LEU A 31 -8.48 -22.24 10.17
CA LEU A 31 -7.87 -22.27 8.84
C LEU A 31 -8.72 -21.63 7.74
N GLU A 32 -10.04 -21.60 7.85
CA GLU A 32 -10.91 -21.08 6.79
C GLU A 32 -11.93 -20.07 7.32
N LYS A 33 -12.03 -18.91 6.64
CA LYS A 33 -12.91 -17.81 7.04
C LYS A 33 -13.56 -17.17 5.82
N LEU A 34 -14.86 -16.95 5.89
CA LEU A 34 -15.62 -16.13 4.96
C LEU A 34 -15.76 -14.72 5.56
N GLU A 35 -15.37 -13.71 4.82
CA GLU A 35 -15.47 -12.30 5.21
C GLU A 35 -16.44 -11.57 4.28
N PHE A 36 -17.31 -10.75 4.87
CA PHE A 36 -18.07 -9.73 4.17
C PHE A 36 -17.62 -8.36 4.64
N THR A 37 -17.36 -7.46 3.71
CA THR A 37 -16.84 -6.13 4.01
C THR A 37 -17.70 -5.07 3.35
N GLY A 38 -17.99 -3.99 4.08
CA GLY A 38 -18.56 -2.76 3.55
C GLY A 38 -17.68 -1.59 3.97
N ALA A 39 -17.24 -0.77 3.03
CA ALA A 39 -16.34 0.34 3.30
C ALA A 39 -16.77 1.60 2.56
N ALA A 40 -16.79 2.73 3.26
CA ALA A 40 -16.89 4.06 2.68
C ALA A 40 -15.56 4.79 2.92
N ARG A 41 -14.94 5.27 1.85
CA ARG A 41 -13.60 5.88 1.89
C ARG A 41 -13.56 7.17 1.08
N GLU A 42 -12.94 8.19 1.64
CA GLU A 42 -12.50 9.40 0.95
C GLU A 42 -10.98 9.53 1.10
N GLU A 43 -10.25 9.65 -0.02
CA GLU A 43 -8.79 9.59 -0.04
C GLU A 43 -8.20 10.56 -1.09
N GLU A 44 -7.17 11.31 -0.71
CA GLU A 44 -6.35 12.11 -1.62
C GLU A 44 -5.25 11.24 -2.23
N LEU A 45 -5.25 11.14 -3.56
CA LEU A 45 -4.35 10.31 -4.35
C LEU A 45 -3.59 11.19 -5.34
N GLY A 46 -2.37 11.58 -4.96
CA GLY A 46 -1.62 12.60 -5.68
C GLY A 46 -2.37 13.92 -5.58
N ASP A 47 -2.74 14.47 -6.73
CA ASP A 47 -3.53 15.69 -6.85
C ASP A 47 -5.01 15.40 -7.20
N THR A 48 -5.46 14.16 -7.02
CA THR A 48 -6.86 13.73 -7.24
C THR A 48 -7.57 13.40 -5.94
N LEU A 49 -8.90 13.52 -5.91
CA LEU A 49 -9.73 13.10 -4.79
C LEU A 49 -10.59 11.89 -5.18
N SER A 50 -10.48 10.80 -4.42
CA SER A 50 -11.27 9.58 -4.61
C SER A 50 -12.31 9.44 -3.49
N GLN A 51 -13.60 9.41 -3.85
CA GLN A 51 -14.70 9.07 -2.95
C GLN A 51 -15.29 7.73 -3.38
N ARG A 52 -15.16 6.70 -2.53
CA ARG A 52 -15.42 5.31 -2.91
C ARG A 52 -16.29 4.59 -1.88
N PHE A 53 -17.27 3.85 -2.38
CA PHE A 53 -18.03 2.87 -1.60
C PHE A 53 -17.75 1.47 -2.14
N GLU A 54 -17.39 0.55 -1.25
CA GLU A 54 -17.04 -0.82 -1.61
C GLU A 54 -17.85 -1.84 -0.80
N LEU A 55 -18.33 -2.87 -1.49
CA LEU A 55 -18.85 -4.10 -0.90
C LEU A 55 -17.98 -5.27 -1.33
N GLY A 56 -17.56 -6.09 -0.39
CA GLY A 56 -16.66 -7.21 -0.64
C GLY A 56 -17.17 -8.51 -0.02
N SER A 57 -16.84 -9.61 -0.68
CA SER A 57 -16.86 -10.94 -0.08
C SER A 57 -15.54 -11.65 -0.36
N GLY A 58 -15.05 -12.44 0.60
CA GLY A 58 -13.79 -13.15 0.44
C GLY A 58 -13.72 -14.43 1.25
N LEU A 59 -13.16 -15.48 0.64
CA LEU A 59 -12.84 -16.74 1.31
C LEU A 59 -11.33 -16.79 1.54
N THR A 60 -10.93 -16.69 2.80
CA THR A 60 -9.53 -16.83 3.23
C THR A 60 -9.28 -18.24 3.73
N GLN A 61 -8.22 -18.86 3.23
CA GLN A 61 -7.78 -20.20 3.61
C GLN A 61 -6.31 -20.18 3.98
N VAL A 62 -5.97 -20.77 5.11
CA VAL A 62 -4.62 -20.85 5.65
C VAL A 62 -4.04 -22.22 5.36
N GLY A 63 -2.89 -22.25 4.70
CA GLY A 63 -2.15 -23.46 4.36
C GLY A 63 -0.69 -23.34 4.77
N GLY A 64 -0.32 -24.04 5.84
CA GLY A 64 1.03 -24.03 6.39
C GLY A 64 1.48 -22.62 6.78
N SER A 65 2.36 -22.03 5.98
CA SER A 65 2.97 -20.72 6.24
C SER A 65 2.27 -19.56 5.52
N TRP A 66 1.28 -19.85 4.70
CA TRP A 66 0.65 -18.92 3.78
C TRP A 66 -0.85 -18.87 4.04
N GLN A 67 -1.44 -17.72 3.75
CA GLN A 67 -2.86 -17.54 3.58
C GLN A 67 -3.14 -17.18 2.13
N ARG A 68 -4.23 -17.73 1.59
CA ARG A 68 -4.78 -17.38 0.28
C ARG A 68 -6.16 -16.79 0.49
N SER A 69 -6.49 -15.70 -0.19
CA SER A 69 -7.84 -15.15 -0.24
C SER A 69 -8.36 -15.12 -1.67
N LEU A 70 -9.54 -15.69 -1.89
CA LEU A 70 -10.31 -15.48 -3.13
C LEU A 70 -11.40 -14.47 -2.80
N PHE A 71 -11.52 -13.40 -3.58
CA PHE A 71 -12.46 -12.33 -3.27
C PHE A 71 -13.19 -11.80 -4.50
N LEU A 72 -14.33 -11.17 -4.22
CA LEU A 72 -15.09 -10.35 -5.14
C LEU A 72 -15.34 -9.01 -4.47
N ARG A 73 -15.05 -7.91 -5.17
CA ARG A 73 -15.32 -6.55 -4.71
C ARG A 73 -16.20 -5.82 -5.71
N LEU A 74 -17.26 -5.19 -5.23
CA LEU A 74 -18.06 -4.24 -5.97
C LEU A 74 -17.64 -2.85 -5.49
N SER A 75 -17.24 -1.99 -6.41
CA SER A 75 -16.67 -0.69 -6.08
C SER A 75 -17.38 0.39 -6.88
N ASN A 76 -17.90 1.42 -6.21
CA ASN A 76 -18.44 2.61 -6.86
C ASN A 76 -17.60 3.80 -6.41
N GLU A 77 -16.85 4.39 -7.33
CA GLU A 77 -15.91 5.46 -7.05
C GLU A 77 -16.22 6.70 -7.87
N THR A 78 -16.20 7.85 -7.23
CA THR A 78 -16.13 9.15 -7.89
C THR A 78 -14.72 9.70 -7.74
N THR A 79 -14.00 9.83 -8.85
CA THR A 79 -12.70 10.50 -8.92
C THR A 79 -12.91 11.96 -9.34
N THR A 80 -12.39 12.89 -8.55
CA THR A 80 -12.31 14.31 -8.90
C THR A 80 -10.89 14.61 -9.38
N LEU A 81 -10.76 15.01 -10.65
CA LEU A 81 -9.52 15.45 -11.25
C LEU A 81 -9.44 16.98 -11.22
N PRO A 82 -8.25 17.56 -10.93
CA PRO A 82 -8.07 19.00 -10.88
C PRO A 82 -8.30 19.64 -12.26
N ALA A 83 -8.57 20.94 -12.26
CA ALA A 83 -8.67 21.71 -13.49
C ALA A 83 -7.29 21.84 -14.16
N THR A 84 -7.28 21.80 -15.48
CA THR A 84 -6.13 22.12 -16.34
C THR A 84 -6.38 23.40 -17.13
N ALA A 85 -5.39 23.96 -17.82
CA ALA A 85 -5.59 25.12 -18.69
C ALA A 85 -6.74 24.92 -19.71
N ASP A 86 -6.90 23.70 -20.21
CA ASP A 86 -7.83 23.38 -21.29
C ASP A 86 -9.14 22.72 -20.81
N MET A 87 -9.18 22.19 -19.58
CA MET A 87 -10.36 21.49 -19.05
C MET A 87 -10.68 21.91 -17.60
N PRO A 88 -11.95 22.18 -17.26
CA PRO A 88 -12.34 22.43 -15.87
C PRO A 88 -12.19 21.18 -15.00
N GLU A 89 -12.31 21.35 -13.67
CA GLU A 89 -12.41 20.22 -12.72
C GLU A 89 -13.42 19.20 -13.24
N ARG A 90 -13.00 17.93 -13.30
CA ARG A 90 -13.82 16.84 -13.82
C ARG A 90 -14.11 15.82 -12.73
N ARG A 91 -15.35 15.34 -12.68
CA ARG A 91 -15.77 14.26 -11.79
C ARG A 91 -16.24 13.08 -12.60
N ASP A 92 -15.56 11.96 -12.45
CA ASP A 92 -15.90 10.71 -13.11
C ASP A 92 -16.38 9.71 -12.07
N THR A 93 -17.61 9.21 -12.21
CA THR A 93 -18.13 8.12 -11.40
C THR A 93 -18.07 6.82 -12.17
N GLN A 94 -17.50 5.78 -11.56
CA GLN A 94 -17.29 4.48 -12.18
C GLN A 94 -17.66 3.35 -11.22
N PHE A 95 -18.39 2.38 -11.74
CA PHE A 95 -18.72 1.13 -11.07
C PHE A 95 -17.86 -0.01 -11.60
N LEU A 96 -17.25 -0.77 -10.69
CA LEU A 96 -16.34 -1.87 -11.00
C LEU A 96 -16.75 -3.15 -10.26
N ILE A 97 -16.69 -4.28 -10.97
CA ILE A 97 -16.78 -5.62 -10.40
C ILE A 97 -15.41 -6.28 -10.48
N ILE A 98 -14.77 -6.45 -9.33
CA ILE A 98 -13.37 -6.80 -9.19
C ILE A 98 -13.21 -8.16 -8.49
N PRO A 99 -13.25 -9.28 -9.22
CA PRO A 99 -12.73 -10.55 -8.70
C PRO A 99 -11.20 -10.48 -8.53
N GLY A 100 -10.70 -11.23 -7.55
CA GLY A 100 -9.26 -11.36 -7.35
C GLY A 100 -8.85 -12.52 -6.46
N ILE A 101 -7.55 -12.73 -6.44
CA ILE A 101 -6.87 -13.70 -5.60
C ILE A 101 -5.65 -13.04 -4.98
N SER A 102 -5.44 -13.27 -3.69
CA SER A 102 -4.23 -12.85 -2.99
C SER A 102 -3.60 -13.98 -2.21
N PHE A 103 -2.29 -13.88 -2.04
CA PHE A 103 -1.46 -14.75 -1.21
C PHE A 103 -0.67 -13.87 -0.27
N ALA A 104 -0.63 -14.25 1.01
CA ALA A 104 0.21 -13.57 1.99
C ALA A 104 0.88 -14.59 2.90
N THR A 105 2.08 -14.28 3.36
CA THR A 105 2.65 -15.00 4.51
C THR A 105 1.83 -14.70 5.76
N LEU A 106 1.62 -15.69 6.62
CA LEU A 106 0.97 -15.44 7.91
C LEU A 106 1.84 -14.51 8.78
N PRO A 107 1.24 -13.58 9.53
CA PRO A 107 1.93 -12.83 10.57
C PRO A 107 2.63 -13.79 11.53
N SER A 108 3.77 -13.38 12.06
CA SER A 108 4.60 -14.17 12.97
C SER A 108 3.99 -14.31 14.37
N TYR A 109 2.76 -14.85 14.51
CA TYR A 109 2.16 -15.08 15.83
C TYR A 109 1.38 -16.38 15.97
N VAL A 110 2.00 -17.32 16.66
CA VAL A 110 1.46 -17.99 17.84
C VAL A 110 2.47 -17.74 18.96
N LEU A 111 2.02 -17.38 20.18
CA LEU A 111 2.88 -17.25 21.36
C LEU A 111 3.82 -18.47 21.47
N GLY A 112 5.13 -18.26 21.28
CA GLY A 112 6.15 -19.30 21.43
C GLY A 112 6.96 -19.65 20.16
N ASP A 113 6.55 -19.21 18.97
CA ASP A 113 7.29 -19.48 17.73
C ASP A 113 8.30 -18.38 17.33
N LYS A 114 9.34 -18.76 16.57
CA LYS A 114 10.34 -17.84 16.04
C LYS A 114 9.70 -16.82 15.10
N LEU A 115 9.98 -15.53 15.33
CA LEU A 115 9.62 -14.43 14.42
C LEU A 115 10.10 -14.75 13.01
N ARG A 116 9.20 -14.71 12.03
CA ARG A 116 9.61 -14.83 10.62
C ARG A 116 10.24 -13.51 10.20
N PRO A 117 11.48 -13.55 9.69
CA PRO A 117 12.19 -12.34 9.32
C PRO A 117 11.76 -11.83 7.93
N TYR A 118 10.56 -12.17 7.46
CA TYR A 118 10.06 -11.77 6.15
C TYR A 118 8.54 -11.75 6.09
N SER A 119 8.01 -10.89 5.23
CA SER A 119 6.60 -10.81 4.84
C SER A 119 6.51 -10.72 3.32
N ILE A 120 5.60 -11.49 2.73
CA ILE A 120 5.34 -11.46 1.28
C ILE A 120 3.83 -11.37 1.08
N PHE A 121 3.41 -10.47 0.19
CA PHE A 121 2.05 -10.33 -0.29
C PHE A 121 2.05 -10.29 -1.82
N ALA A 122 1.13 -11.00 -2.45
CA ALA A 122 0.90 -10.94 -3.88
C ALA A 122 -0.61 -10.94 -4.15
N GLU A 123 -1.09 -10.04 -4.98
CA GLU A 123 -2.50 -9.92 -5.39
C GLU A 123 -2.59 -9.84 -6.91
N LEU A 124 -3.47 -10.66 -7.47
CA LEU A 124 -3.92 -10.55 -8.85
C LEU A 124 -5.42 -10.24 -8.83
N ARG A 125 -5.81 -9.14 -9.46
CA ARG A 125 -7.20 -8.71 -9.55
C ARG A 125 -7.49 -8.18 -10.94
N GLY A 126 -8.76 -8.14 -11.32
CA GLY A 126 -9.16 -7.53 -12.59
C GLY A 126 -10.63 -7.18 -12.59
N SER A 127 -11.04 -6.34 -13.54
CA SER A 127 -12.39 -5.79 -13.61
C SER A 127 -12.92 -5.90 -15.05
N PRO A 128 -13.28 -7.08 -15.56
CA PRO A 128 -13.65 -7.20 -16.97
C PRO A 128 -14.97 -6.46 -17.26
N SER A 129 -15.03 -5.74 -18.38
CA SER A 129 -16.26 -5.04 -18.82
C SER A 129 -17.43 -5.99 -19.08
N THR A 130 -17.18 -7.28 -19.34
CA THR A 130 -18.20 -8.32 -19.49
C THR A 130 -19.05 -8.54 -18.24
N PHE A 131 -18.59 -8.11 -17.07
CA PHE A 131 -19.35 -8.15 -15.82
C PHE A 131 -20.15 -6.85 -15.56
N GLY A 132 -20.13 -5.90 -16.49
CA GLY A 132 -20.81 -4.60 -16.33
C GLY A 132 -19.95 -3.54 -15.63
N SER A 133 -18.63 -3.71 -15.65
CA SER A 133 -17.68 -2.72 -15.13
C SER A 133 -17.44 -1.59 -16.13
N ASP A 134 -17.37 -0.35 -15.65
CA ASP A 134 -17.13 0.84 -16.47
C ASP A 134 -15.68 0.96 -16.97
N ALA A 135 -14.73 0.29 -16.29
CA ALA A 135 -13.34 0.19 -16.71
C ALA A 135 -12.86 -1.26 -16.67
N SER A 136 -12.02 -1.61 -17.66
CA SER A 136 -11.43 -2.94 -17.82
C SER A 136 -9.94 -2.96 -17.57
N PHE A 137 -9.50 -3.79 -16.63
CA PHE A 137 -8.08 -4.00 -16.34
C PHE A 137 -7.79 -5.38 -15.76
N LEU A 138 -6.54 -5.79 -15.85
CA LEU A 138 -5.91 -6.80 -15.01
C LEU A 138 -4.77 -6.12 -14.26
N GLN A 139 -4.57 -6.41 -12.98
CA GLN A 139 -3.54 -5.79 -12.16
C GLN A 139 -2.87 -6.81 -11.24
N LEU A 140 -1.55 -6.81 -11.26
CA LEU A 140 -0.69 -7.57 -10.36
C LEU A 140 -0.01 -6.61 -9.39
N ARG A 141 -0.05 -6.92 -8.09
CA ARG A 141 0.70 -6.22 -7.04
C ARG A 141 1.47 -7.23 -6.21
N VAL A 142 2.75 -6.95 -5.96
CA VAL A 142 3.62 -7.77 -5.11
C VAL A 142 4.34 -6.87 -4.12
N GLN A 143 4.31 -7.24 -2.85
CA GLN A 143 5.06 -6.59 -1.78
C GLN A 143 5.91 -7.62 -1.06
N ALA A 144 7.14 -7.26 -0.77
CA ALA A 144 8.02 -8.10 0.03
C ALA A 144 8.84 -7.25 1.01
N GLU A 145 8.93 -7.73 2.25
CA GLU A 145 9.77 -7.17 3.29
C GLU A 145 10.64 -8.28 3.88
N ARG A 146 11.90 -7.97 4.17
CA ARG A 146 12.83 -8.90 4.82
C ARG A 146 13.73 -8.18 5.81
N LEU A 147 13.81 -8.71 7.02
CA LEU A 147 14.76 -8.30 8.05
C LEU A 147 15.92 -9.30 8.10
N ILE A 148 17.15 -8.81 8.08
CA ILE A 148 18.35 -9.65 8.09
C ILE A 148 19.21 -9.20 9.26
N ASN A 149 19.46 -10.09 10.22
CA ASN A 149 20.39 -9.81 11.31
C ASN A 149 21.82 -10.01 10.80
N LEU A 150 22.59 -8.92 10.75
CA LEU A 150 23.99 -8.92 10.29
C LEU A 150 24.99 -9.14 11.45
N GLY A 151 24.52 -9.09 12.69
CA GLY A 151 25.31 -9.33 13.88
C GLY A 151 24.52 -8.97 15.15
N PRO A 152 25.17 -8.95 16.33
CA PRO A 152 24.48 -8.75 17.61
C PRO A 152 23.76 -7.40 17.76
N ARG A 153 24.13 -6.40 16.97
CA ARG A 153 23.60 -5.03 17.04
C ARG A 153 23.25 -4.43 15.68
N TRP A 154 23.35 -5.19 14.60
CA TRP A 154 23.15 -4.68 13.25
C TRP A 154 22.06 -5.48 12.56
N SER A 155 21.09 -4.78 11.98
CA SER A 155 20.01 -5.36 11.18
C SER A 155 19.88 -4.59 9.86
N LEU A 156 19.49 -5.32 8.82
CA LEU A 156 19.23 -4.79 7.49
C LEU A 156 17.78 -5.09 7.13
N ARG A 157 16.98 -4.05 6.90
CA ARG A 157 15.61 -4.17 6.41
C ARG A 157 15.61 -3.89 4.90
N LEU A 158 15.02 -4.80 4.15
CA LEU A 158 14.78 -4.69 2.71
C LEU A 158 13.27 -4.63 2.50
N ARG A 159 12.80 -3.65 1.73
CA ARG A 159 11.40 -3.55 1.31
C ARG A 159 11.36 -3.36 -0.20
N THR A 160 10.40 -4.00 -0.86
CA THR A 160 10.10 -3.73 -2.26
C THR A 160 8.60 -3.86 -2.52
N GLU A 161 8.11 -3.05 -3.44
CA GLU A 161 6.76 -3.14 -3.98
C GLU A 161 6.80 -3.01 -5.49
N LEU A 162 6.09 -3.91 -6.15
CA LEU A 162 5.93 -3.98 -7.60
C LEU A 162 4.45 -3.95 -7.93
N GLY A 163 4.08 -3.20 -8.96
CA GLY A 163 2.72 -3.12 -9.47
C GLY A 163 2.72 -2.99 -10.98
N SER A 164 1.80 -3.66 -11.65
CA SER A 164 1.59 -3.47 -13.08
C SER A 164 0.13 -3.71 -13.43
N SER A 165 -0.42 -2.83 -14.26
CA SER A 165 -1.80 -2.86 -14.73
C SER A 165 -1.82 -3.01 -16.24
N TRP A 166 -2.44 -4.08 -16.72
CA TRP A 166 -2.80 -4.26 -18.12
C TRP A 166 -4.15 -3.61 -18.36
N VAL A 167 -4.11 -2.43 -18.98
CA VAL A 167 -5.25 -1.57 -19.29
C VAL A 167 -4.96 -0.84 -20.60
N ASP A 168 -5.99 -0.66 -21.44
CA ASP A 168 -5.85 0.06 -22.72
C ASP A 168 -5.48 1.53 -22.50
N ASP A 169 -6.13 2.16 -21.51
CA ASP A 169 -5.96 3.57 -21.16
C ASP A 169 -6.02 3.76 -19.64
N PRO A 170 -4.90 4.07 -18.95
CA PRO A 170 -4.86 4.26 -17.51
C PRO A 170 -5.65 5.48 -17.05
N ALA A 171 -5.89 6.48 -17.92
CA ALA A 171 -6.72 7.64 -17.60
C ALA A 171 -8.20 7.27 -17.40
N LYS A 172 -8.63 6.08 -17.87
CA LYS A 172 -9.96 5.53 -17.63
C LYS A 172 -10.08 4.71 -16.35
N LEU A 173 -8.98 4.49 -15.63
CA LEU A 173 -9.05 3.88 -14.31
C LEU A 173 -9.47 4.93 -13.29
N PRO A 174 -10.34 4.59 -12.32
CA PRO A 174 -10.52 5.42 -11.15
C PRO A 174 -9.18 5.62 -10.44
N ALA A 175 -8.98 6.78 -9.81
CA ALA A 175 -7.71 7.11 -9.16
C ALA A 175 -7.23 6.01 -8.21
N SER A 176 -8.15 5.37 -7.47
CA SER A 176 -7.80 4.33 -6.51
C SER A 176 -7.28 3.01 -7.12
N GLN A 177 -7.45 2.83 -8.44
CA GLN A 177 -6.92 1.69 -9.19
C GLN A 177 -5.59 2.00 -9.87
N ARG A 178 -5.13 3.27 -9.81
CA ARG A 178 -3.82 3.69 -10.31
C ARG A 178 -2.76 3.54 -9.22
N PHE A 179 -1.50 3.52 -9.63
CA PHE A 179 -0.37 3.49 -8.70
C PHE A 179 0.19 4.88 -8.45
N PHE A 180 0.62 5.08 -7.20
CA PHE A 180 1.31 6.27 -6.75
C PHE A 180 2.50 5.85 -5.87
N ALA A 181 3.55 6.65 -5.89
CA ALA A 181 4.72 6.47 -5.02
C ALA A 181 5.03 7.78 -4.26
N GLY A 182 5.99 7.71 -3.34
CA GLY A 182 6.35 8.80 -2.43
C GLY A 182 5.70 8.68 -1.05
N GLY A 183 6.39 9.18 -0.01
CA GLY A 183 5.99 9.06 1.40
C GLY A 183 6.66 7.90 2.16
N ASP A 184 6.31 7.76 3.44
CA ASP A 184 7.01 6.95 4.47
C ASP A 184 7.28 5.49 4.06
N ARG A 185 6.29 4.84 3.46
CA ARG A 185 6.36 3.43 3.06
C ARG A 185 6.66 3.22 1.57
N SER A 186 7.04 4.28 0.87
CA SER A 186 7.45 4.25 -0.53
C SER A 186 8.85 4.86 -0.65
N VAL A 187 8.96 6.13 -1.07
CA VAL A 187 10.21 6.89 -1.17
C VAL A 187 10.13 8.11 -0.25
N ARG A 188 10.82 8.05 0.91
CA ARG A 188 10.66 9.04 2.00
C ARG A 188 11.03 10.47 1.62
N GLY A 189 11.98 10.67 0.70
CA GLY A 189 12.36 12.03 0.25
C GLY A 189 11.26 12.80 -0.50
N PHE A 190 10.13 12.15 -0.83
CA PHE A 190 9.05 12.72 -1.64
C PHE A 190 7.74 12.80 -0.85
N ALA A 191 6.84 13.70 -1.26
CA ALA A 191 5.53 13.81 -0.64
C ALA A 191 4.72 12.54 -0.89
N LEU A 192 3.73 12.30 -0.02
CA LEU A 192 2.80 11.19 -0.19
C LEU A 192 2.17 11.26 -1.58
N ASN A 193 2.24 10.17 -2.33
CA ASN A 193 1.64 10.02 -3.66
C ASN A 193 2.11 11.03 -4.73
N SER A 194 3.20 11.78 -4.51
CA SER A 194 3.67 12.78 -5.48
C SER A 194 4.50 12.21 -6.63
N LEU A 195 4.93 10.95 -6.53
CA LEU A 195 5.70 10.26 -7.56
C LEU A 195 4.76 9.45 -8.44
N SER A 196 4.35 10.04 -9.56
CA SER A 196 3.49 9.42 -10.56
C SER A 196 3.52 10.23 -11.87
N PRO A 197 2.97 9.69 -12.99
CA PRO A 197 2.68 10.48 -14.18
C PRO A 197 1.87 11.72 -13.84
N LYS A 198 2.12 12.77 -14.61
CA LYS A 198 1.53 14.09 -14.41
C LYS A 198 0.72 14.52 -15.62
N ASP A 199 -0.33 15.28 -15.38
CA ASP A 199 -1.04 15.99 -16.45
C ASP A 199 -0.26 17.23 -16.92
N ASP A 200 -0.85 17.95 -17.89
CA ASP A 200 -0.24 19.13 -18.49
C ASP A 200 0.00 20.29 -17.49
N GLU A 201 -0.70 20.30 -16.35
CA GLU A 201 -0.49 21.25 -15.25
C GLU A 201 0.45 20.72 -14.16
N SER A 202 1.14 19.62 -14.41
CA SER A 202 2.02 18.96 -13.45
C SER A 202 1.31 18.37 -12.22
N ASN A 203 0.00 18.14 -12.29
CA ASN A 203 -0.76 17.43 -11.26
C ASN A 203 -0.47 15.93 -11.33
N SER A 204 -0.24 15.31 -10.19
CA SER A 204 0.06 13.89 -9.99
C SER A 204 -1.21 13.06 -10.13
N ILE A 205 -1.37 12.34 -11.24
CA ILE A 205 -2.62 11.65 -11.61
C ILE A 205 -2.55 10.12 -11.52
N GLY A 206 -1.40 9.56 -11.15
CA GLY A 206 -1.21 8.12 -10.98
C GLY A 206 -0.82 7.41 -12.28
N GLY A 207 -0.07 6.31 -12.15
CA GLY A 207 0.44 5.53 -13.28
C GLY A 207 -0.07 4.10 -13.32
N ARG A 208 0.13 3.41 -14.44
CA ARG A 208 -0.28 1.99 -14.58
C ARG A 208 0.70 1.00 -13.94
N ASN A 209 1.94 1.41 -13.68
CA ASN A 209 2.99 0.59 -13.06
C ASN A 209 3.56 1.23 -11.78
N LEU A 210 4.15 0.41 -10.93
CA LEU A 210 4.81 0.80 -9.68
C LEU A 210 6.08 -0.02 -9.48
N LEU A 211 7.15 0.67 -9.10
CA LEU A 211 8.36 0.04 -8.56
C LEU A 211 8.83 0.88 -7.38
N THR A 212 8.92 0.28 -6.20
CA THR A 212 9.58 0.89 -5.05
C THR A 212 10.50 -0.11 -4.38
N GLY A 213 11.58 0.40 -3.80
CA GLY A 213 12.62 -0.35 -3.12
C GLY A 213 13.21 0.48 -2.00
N SER A 214 13.55 -0.17 -0.89
CA SER A 214 14.20 0.45 0.25
C SER A 214 15.19 -0.50 0.89
N VAL A 215 16.35 0.04 1.23
CA VAL A 215 17.40 -0.63 2.00
C VAL A 215 17.66 0.23 3.24
N GLU A 216 17.42 -0.33 4.42
CA GLU A 216 17.63 0.35 5.70
C GLU A 216 18.57 -0.46 6.58
N LEU A 217 19.69 0.15 6.97
CA LEU A 217 20.66 -0.41 7.90
C LEU A 217 20.44 0.23 9.27
N GLU A 218 20.14 -0.60 10.27
CA GLU A 218 19.92 -0.16 11.64
C GLU A 218 21.00 -0.71 12.57
N ARG A 219 21.46 0.14 13.49
CA ARG A 219 22.34 -0.23 14.60
C ARG A 219 21.62 -0.03 15.92
N ALA A 220 21.44 -1.12 16.67
CA ALA A 220 20.95 -1.09 18.03
C ALA A 220 21.99 -0.45 18.99
N LEU A 221 21.51 0.44 19.84
CA LEU A 221 22.23 1.16 20.87
C LEU A 221 21.72 0.76 22.27
N PRO A 222 22.46 1.08 23.35
CA PRO A 222 21.99 0.85 24.72
C PRO A 222 20.67 1.58 25.01
N ARG A 223 19.93 1.10 26.02
CA ARG A 223 18.66 1.71 26.47
C ARG A 223 17.57 1.73 25.39
N ASN A 224 17.53 0.70 24.55
CA ASN A 224 16.54 0.49 23.50
C ASN A 224 16.50 1.56 22.41
N PHE A 225 17.58 2.32 22.23
CA PHE A 225 17.73 3.22 21.10
C PHE A 225 18.27 2.48 19.88
N GLY A 226 17.99 3.01 18.70
CA GLY A 226 18.61 2.59 17.45
C GLY A 226 18.89 3.81 16.57
N VAL A 227 19.89 3.67 15.71
CA VAL A 227 20.15 4.63 14.62
C VAL A 227 20.06 3.89 13.31
N ALA A 228 19.45 4.53 12.31
CA ALA A 228 19.26 3.95 10.99
C ALA A 228 19.84 4.87 9.91
N ALA A 229 20.31 4.26 8.83
CA ALA A 229 20.58 4.93 7.57
C ALA A 229 19.85 4.16 6.47
N PHE A 230 19.26 4.88 5.53
CA PHE A 230 18.46 4.24 4.49
C PHE A 230 18.64 4.89 3.12
N TYR A 231 18.36 4.09 2.10
CA TYR A 231 18.26 4.49 0.71
C TYR A 231 16.96 3.94 0.14
N ASP A 232 16.16 4.83 -0.42
CA ASP A 232 14.88 4.52 -1.06
C ASP A 232 14.98 4.86 -2.56
N ILE A 233 14.35 4.04 -3.39
CA ILE A 233 14.23 4.25 -4.82
C ILE A 233 12.85 3.83 -5.30
N GLY A 234 12.24 4.58 -6.21
CA GLY A 234 11.00 4.16 -6.82
C GLY A 234 10.27 5.25 -7.59
N ASN A 235 9.25 4.83 -8.32
CA ASN A 235 8.30 5.70 -8.99
C ASN A 235 7.02 4.92 -9.31
N ALA A 236 5.92 5.64 -9.52
CA ALA A 236 4.81 5.14 -10.33
C ALA A 236 4.96 5.72 -11.74
N PHE A 237 4.68 4.92 -12.77
CA PHE A 237 5.01 5.27 -14.16
C PHE A 237 4.10 4.56 -15.16
N ASP A 238 4.10 5.04 -16.40
CA ASP A 238 3.29 4.44 -17.46
C ASP A 238 4.11 3.49 -18.33
N ASP A 239 5.34 3.85 -18.66
CA ASP A 239 6.19 3.07 -19.55
C ASP A 239 7.41 2.48 -18.84
N PHE A 240 7.73 1.22 -19.13
CA PHE A 240 8.95 0.60 -18.62
C PHE A 240 10.17 1.33 -19.21
N GLY A 241 10.89 2.05 -18.37
CA GLY A 241 12.02 2.89 -18.78
C GLY A 241 11.93 4.31 -18.24
N ASP A 242 10.75 4.73 -17.77
CA ASP A 242 10.57 5.99 -17.06
C ASP A 242 11.53 6.06 -15.85
N PRO A 243 12.12 7.25 -15.58
CA PRO A 243 13.14 7.39 -14.55
C PRO A 243 12.57 7.08 -13.15
N LEU A 244 13.42 6.45 -12.34
CA LEU A 244 13.13 6.23 -10.93
C LEU A 244 13.70 7.36 -10.09
N GLU A 245 12.95 7.74 -9.07
CA GLU A 245 13.35 8.76 -8.12
C GLU A 245 14.00 8.11 -6.90
N SER A 246 14.98 8.79 -6.31
CA SER A 246 15.74 8.24 -5.18
C SER A 246 15.90 9.24 -4.05
N ALA A 247 15.99 8.71 -2.84
CA ALA A 247 16.18 9.46 -1.62
C ALA A 247 17.10 8.70 -0.65
N ALA A 248 17.82 9.44 0.20
CA ALA A 248 18.56 8.86 1.31
C ALA A 248 18.28 9.61 2.59
N GLY A 249 18.45 8.93 3.72
CA GLY A 249 18.18 9.57 5.00
C GLY A 249 18.76 8.86 6.20
N LEU A 250 18.56 9.50 7.34
CA LEU A 250 18.96 9.02 8.65
C LEU A 250 17.75 8.95 9.57
N GLY A 251 17.79 7.98 10.48
CA GLY A 251 16.70 7.67 11.38
C GLY A 251 17.13 7.46 12.81
N LEU A 252 16.26 7.83 13.74
CA LEU A 252 16.33 7.41 15.14
C LEU A 252 15.20 6.43 15.43
N ARG A 253 15.48 5.41 16.23
CA ARG A 253 14.53 4.40 16.69
C ARG A 253 14.51 4.39 18.21
N TYR A 254 13.33 4.25 18.79
CA TYR A 254 13.16 3.95 20.20
C TYR A 254 12.24 2.75 20.35
N HIS A 255 12.79 1.63 20.77
CA HIS A 255 12.08 0.37 20.90
C HIS A 255 11.43 0.24 22.28
N ILE A 256 10.12 0.01 22.29
CA ILE A 256 9.35 -0.38 23.47
C ILE A 256 8.88 -1.82 23.30
N ALA A 257 8.35 -2.43 24.36
CA ALA A 257 8.05 -3.87 24.38
C ALA A 257 7.16 -4.37 23.23
N VAL A 258 6.30 -3.51 22.68
CA VAL A 258 5.30 -3.89 21.66
C VAL A 258 5.43 -3.11 20.34
N ALA A 259 6.30 -2.11 20.28
CA ALA A 259 6.40 -1.20 19.13
C ALA A 259 7.75 -0.48 19.08
N SER A 260 8.05 0.16 17.96
CA SER A 260 9.20 1.03 17.76
C SER A 260 8.72 2.39 17.26
N LEU A 261 9.16 3.44 17.95
CA LEU A 261 8.95 4.83 17.54
C LEU A 261 10.10 5.23 16.62
N GLY A 262 9.78 5.79 15.46
CA GLY A 262 10.74 6.19 14.44
C GLY A 262 10.66 7.69 14.16
N VAL A 263 11.84 8.31 14.02
CA VAL A 263 12.00 9.67 13.49
C VAL A 263 13.00 9.59 12.34
N ASP A 264 12.56 9.86 11.12
CA ASP A 264 13.41 9.81 9.92
C ASP A 264 13.51 11.20 9.27
N VAL A 265 14.70 11.55 8.80
CA VAL A 265 14.93 12.70 7.91
C VAL A 265 15.44 12.18 6.58
N ALA A 266 14.71 12.47 5.51
CA ALA A 266 14.99 11.97 4.16
C ALA A 266 15.22 13.12 3.18
N GLN A 267 16.28 13.05 2.39
CA GLN A 267 16.65 14.01 1.36
C GLN A 267 16.41 13.39 -0.02
N PRO A 268 15.64 14.03 -0.92
CA PRO A 268 15.61 13.62 -2.33
C PRO A 268 16.99 13.83 -2.97
N LEU A 269 17.44 12.83 -3.73
CA LEU A 269 18.75 12.82 -4.40
C LEU A 269 18.64 13.03 -5.90
N SER A 270 17.54 12.59 -6.50
CA SER A 270 17.30 12.67 -7.94
C SER A 270 16.77 14.04 -8.39
N VAL A 271 16.16 14.80 -7.47
CA VAL A 271 15.67 16.17 -7.71
C VAL A 271 16.12 17.11 -6.61
N SER A 272 16.27 18.39 -6.95
CA SER A 272 16.48 19.45 -5.96
C SER A 272 15.23 19.59 -5.08
N GLY A 273 15.39 19.38 -3.78
CA GLY A 273 14.30 19.52 -2.82
C GLY A 273 14.83 19.63 -1.39
N SER A 274 13.97 20.08 -0.48
CA SER A 274 14.29 20.13 0.95
C SER A 274 14.15 18.75 1.61
N PRO A 275 14.89 18.47 2.69
CA PRO A 275 14.67 17.26 3.48
C PRO A 275 13.26 17.19 4.05
N ARG A 276 12.72 15.98 4.16
CA ARG A 276 11.42 15.67 4.77
C ARG A 276 11.59 14.95 6.09
N LEU A 277 10.72 15.26 7.04
CA LEU A 277 10.65 14.63 8.36
C LEU A 277 9.50 13.63 8.38
N HIS A 278 9.75 12.44 8.91
CA HIS A 278 8.75 11.39 9.12
C HIS A 278 8.73 10.96 10.57
N LEU A 279 7.52 10.79 11.11
CA LEU A 279 7.26 10.35 12.47
C LEU A 279 6.30 9.18 12.40
N TYR A 280 6.69 8.02 12.90
CA TYR A 280 5.84 6.84 12.84
C TYR A 280 6.00 5.96 14.06
N ILE A 281 4.93 5.20 14.31
CA ILE A 281 4.95 4.08 15.23
C ILE A 281 4.83 2.85 14.37
N SER A 282 5.89 2.04 14.35
CA SER A 282 5.83 0.71 13.77
C SER A 282 5.59 -0.26 14.90
N THR A 283 4.66 -1.19 14.73
CA THR A 283 4.70 -2.39 15.55
C THR A 283 6.04 -3.07 15.32
N LEU A 284 6.56 -3.79 16.30
CA LEU A 284 7.75 -4.64 16.09
C LEU A 284 7.47 -5.80 15.10
N PHE A 285 6.32 -5.76 14.42
CA PHE A 285 5.51 -6.85 13.89
C PHE A 285 5.00 -6.49 12.51
#